data_AF-A0A7S1GC43-F1
#
_entry.id   AF-A0A7S1GC43-F1
#
_cell.length_a   1.000
_cell.length_b   1.000
_cell.length_c   1.000
_cell.angle_alpha   90.00
_cell.angle_beta   90.00
_cell.angle_gamma   90.00
#
_symmetry.space_group_name_H-M   'P 1'
#
loop_
_entity.id
_entity.type
_entity.pdbx_description
1 polymer ?
#
loop_
_entity_poly.entity_id
_entity_poly.type
_entity_poly.pdbx_seq_one_letter_code
_entity_poly.pdbx_strand_id
1 'polypeptide(L)'
;RRVACFGVTLTRLDCREDSERHMQAIDAVTRQLGLGSYAEWDEASKVAFLERELTSRRPLIPRGFKTSEETTPEVRRCLETFEAMGDCGAEALGVYIISMAQYPSDVLAVYLLQREAGLGTPHAPFVPVVPLFETLS
;
A
#
# COMPACT_ATOMS: atom_id res chain seq x y z
N ARG A 1 30.48 -16.33 1.67
CA ARG A 1 29.33 -17.26 1.47
C ARG A 1 28.18 -16.96 2.42
N ARG A 2 28.35 -17.01 3.75
CA ARG A 2 27.25 -16.72 4.71
C ARG A 2 26.67 -15.30 4.60
N VAL A 3 27.51 -14.26 4.55
CA VAL A 3 27.04 -12.87 4.39
C VAL A 3 26.24 -12.68 3.08
N ALA A 4 26.69 -13.25 1.97
CA ALA A 4 25.97 -13.19 0.70
C ALA A 4 24.63 -13.96 0.71
N CYS A 5 24.46 -14.94 1.61
CA CYS A 5 23.25 -15.74 1.72
C CYS A 5 22.23 -15.14 2.70
N PHE A 6 22.70 -14.52 3.78
CA PHE A 6 21.86 -14.13 4.92
C PHE A 6 21.82 -12.62 5.16
N GLY A 7 22.74 -11.85 4.57
CA GLY A 7 22.86 -10.41 4.82
C GLY A 7 23.03 -10.10 6.30
N VAL A 8 22.49 -8.96 6.72
CA VAL A 8 22.44 -8.52 8.13
C VAL A 8 21.11 -8.85 8.81
N THR A 9 20.10 -9.27 8.05
CA THR A 9 18.72 -9.54 8.53
C THR A 9 18.41 -11.03 8.69
N LEU A 10 19.36 -11.92 8.35
CA LEU A 10 19.24 -13.38 8.27
C LEU A 10 18.30 -13.86 7.16
N THR A 11 17.08 -13.33 7.13
CA THR A 11 16.09 -13.54 6.07
C THR A 11 15.44 -12.22 5.71
N ARG A 12 14.80 -12.19 4.54
CA ARG A 12 13.85 -11.14 4.20
C ARG A 12 12.45 -11.57 4.62
N LEU A 13 11.63 -10.60 5.00
CA LEU A 13 10.23 -10.80 5.35
C LEU A 13 9.36 -10.38 4.17
N ASP A 14 8.54 -11.30 3.71
CA ASP A 14 7.46 -10.97 2.76
C ASP A 14 6.24 -10.51 3.55
N CYS A 15 5.64 -9.40 3.11
CA CYS A 15 4.38 -8.91 3.65
C CYS A 15 3.24 -9.43 2.78
N ARG A 16 2.10 -9.78 3.38
CA ARG A 16 0.91 -10.22 2.64
C ARG A 16 -0.34 -9.65 3.28
N GLU A 17 -1.25 -9.15 2.44
CA GLU A 17 -2.56 -8.67 2.88
C GLU A 17 -3.60 -8.84 1.77
N ASP A 18 -4.88 -8.82 2.12
CA ASP A 18 -6.00 -8.88 1.17
C ASP A 18 -6.22 -7.54 0.44
N SER A 19 -6.47 -7.60 -0.87
CA SER A 19 -6.80 -6.44 -1.72
C SER A 19 -7.91 -5.55 -1.15
N GLU A 20 -8.92 -6.13 -0.49
CA GLU A 20 -10.03 -5.39 0.10
C GLU A 20 -9.56 -4.42 1.19
N ARG A 21 -8.49 -4.77 1.93
CA ARG A 21 -7.93 -3.89 2.97
C ARG A 21 -7.29 -2.64 2.39
N HIS A 22 -6.62 -2.76 1.24
CA HIS A 22 -6.04 -1.60 0.55
C HIS A 22 -7.14 -0.70 0.00
N MET A 23 -8.19 -1.31 -0.57
CA MET A 23 -9.35 -0.58 -1.07
C MET A 23 -10.06 0.19 0.06
N GLN A 24 -10.32 -0.46 1.21
CA GLN A 24 -10.93 0.18 2.38
C GLN A 24 -10.08 1.35 2.90
N ALA A 25 -8.75 1.21 2.91
CA ALA A 25 -7.86 2.28 3.35
C ALA A 25 -7.90 3.50 2.42
N ILE A 26 -7.87 3.29 1.10
CA ILE A 26 -7.96 4.38 0.12
C ILE A 26 -9.35 5.04 0.16
N ASP A 27 -10.41 4.24 0.28
CA ASP A 27 -11.79 4.71 0.34
C ASP A 27 -12.05 5.59 1.58
N ALA A 28 -11.53 5.20 2.74
CA ALA A 28 -11.58 6.04 3.93
C ALA A 28 -10.85 7.38 3.74
N VAL A 29 -9.70 7.37 3.05
CA VAL A 29 -8.94 8.59 2.73
C VAL A 29 -9.72 9.47 1.75
N THR A 30 -10.30 8.92 0.68
CA THR A 30 -11.06 9.72 -0.30
C THR A 30 -12.32 10.31 0.31
N ARG A 31 -13.02 9.58 1.19
CA ARG A 31 -14.19 10.09 1.92
C ARG A 31 -13.80 11.25 2.84
N GLN A 32 -12.74 11.10 3.62
CA GLN A 32 -12.25 12.15 4.51
C GLN A 32 -11.86 13.43 3.74
N LEU A 33 -11.33 13.29 2.53
CA LEU A 33 -10.95 14.40 1.66
C LEU A 33 -12.14 15.01 0.88
N GLY A 34 -13.34 14.46 1.03
CA GLY A 34 -14.53 14.90 0.29
C GLY A 34 -14.47 14.60 -1.21
N LEU A 35 -13.65 13.63 -1.63
CA LEU A 35 -13.50 13.23 -3.04
C LEU A 35 -14.54 12.20 -3.47
N GLY A 36 -15.31 11.66 -2.52
CA GLY A 36 -16.27 10.57 -2.73
C GLY A 36 -15.75 9.22 -2.24
N SER A 37 -16.49 8.16 -2.56
CA SER A 37 -16.12 6.79 -2.20
C SER A 37 -15.34 6.12 -3.33
N TYR A 38 -14.06 5.86 -3.09
CA TYR A 38 -13.22 5.05 -3.97
C TYR A 38 -13.81 3.65 -4.20
N ALA A 39 -14.43 3.05 -3.18
CA ALA A 39 -15.03 1.72 -3.29
C ALA A 39 -16.13 1.64 -4.36
N GLU A 40 -16.90 2.72 -4.51
CA GLU A 40 -18.03 2.84 -5.45
C GLU A 40 -17.61 3.21 -6.88
N TRP A 41 -16.34 3.57 -7.09
CA TRP A 41 -15.84 3.93 -8.42
C TRP A 41 -15.68 2.71 -9.32
N ASP A 42 -15.87 2.94 -10.62
CA ASP A 42 -15.48 1.98 -11.64
C ASP A 42 -13.96 1.86 -11.75
N GLU A 43 -13.48 0.78 -12.35
CA GLU A 43 -12.05 0.49 -12.42
C GLU A 43 -11.26 1.56 -13.17
N ALA A 44 -11.84 2.13 -14.23
CA ALA A 44 -11.20 3.20 -15.00
C ALA A 44 -10.97 4.46 -14.14
N SER A 45 -11.96 4.84 -13.33
CA SER A 45 -11.84 5.98 -12.41
C SER A 45 -10.85 5.71 -11.29
N LYS A 46 -10.82 4.48 -10.75
CA LYS A 46 -9.83 4.06 -9.75
C LYS A 46 -8.41 4.19 -10.29
N VAL A 47 -8.13 3.62 -11.47
CA VAL A 47 -6.80 3.71 -12.10
C VAL A 47 -6.41 5.16 -12.36
N ALA A 48 -7.30 5.95 -12.98
CA ALA A 48 -7.02 7.36 -13.27
C ALA A 48 -6.74 8.19 -12.00
N PHE A 49 -7.46 7.92 -10.91
CA PHE A 49 -7.18 8.53 -9.61
C PHE A 49 -5.79 8.14 -9.08
N LEU A 50 -5.48 6.84 -9.05
CA LEU A 50 -4.22 6.34 -8.51
C LEU A 50 -3.02 6.82 -9.31
N GLU A 51 -3.07 6.81 -10.64
CA GLU A 51 -1.99 7.31 -11.50
C GLU A 51 -1.72 8.80 -11.25
N ARG A 52 -2.79 9.60 -11.13
CA ARG A 52 -2.68 11.03 -10.82
C ARG A 52 -2.06 11.24 -9.45
N GLU A 53 -2.54 10.52 -8.42
CA GLU A 53 -2.00 10.71 -7.08
C GLU A 53 -0.56 10.19 -7.00
N LEU A 54 -0.20 9.06 -7.62
CA LEU A 54 1.16 8.49 -7.68
C LEU A 54 2.19 9.43 -8.33
N THR A 55 1.78 10.20 -9.33
CA THR A 55 2.64 11.21 -9.98
C THR A 55 2.66 12.56 -9.24
N SER A 56 1.72 12.78 -8.33
CA SER A 56 1.66 13.99 -7.50
C SER A 56 2.79 14.04 -6.48
N ARG A 57 3.27 15.25 -6.20
CA ARG A 57 4.28 15.51 -5.15
C ARG A 57 3.67 15.79 -3.78
N ARG A 58 2.36 16.02 -3.71
CA ARG A 58 1.67 16.29 -2.45
C ARG A 58 1.37 14.95 -1.75
N PRO A 59 1.53 14.85 -0.42
CA PRO A 59 1.01 13.73 0.34
C PRO A 59 -0.51 13.63 0.18
N LEU A 60 -1.02 12.41 0.02
CA LEU A 60 -2.46 12.15 -0.05
C LEU A 60 -3.08 12.06 1.35
N ILE A 61 -2.42 11.38 2.29
CA ILE A 61 -2.99 11.11 3.62
C ILE A 61 -2.77 12.34 4.54
N PRO A 62 -3.84 13.00 5.03
CA PRO A 62 -3.71 14.14 5.93
C PRO A 62 -3.06 13.79 7.26
N ARG A 63 -2.34 14.75 7.85
CA ARG A 63 -1.87 14.63 9.23
C ARG A 63 -3.06 14.46 10.18
N GLY A 64 -3.02 13.42 11.02
CA GLY A 64 -4.11 13.09 11.94
C GLY A 64 -5.24 12.26 11.33
N PHE A 65 -5.11 11.79 10.09
CA PHE A 65 -6.09 10.90 9.46
C PHE A 65 -6.42 9.70 10.34
N LYS A 66 -5.42 9.06 10.95
CA LYS A 66 -5.59 7.85 11.78
C LYS A 66 -6.50 8.02 13.01
N THR A 67 -6.78 9.26 13.40
CA THR A 67 -7.68 9.62 14.50
C THR A 67 -9.02 10.16 14.03
N SER A 68 -9.29 10.18 12.72
CA SER A 68 -10.55 10.63 12.15
C SER A 68 -11.66 9.58 12.28
N GLU A 69 -12.90 10.03 12.08
CA GLU A 69 -14.09 9.16 12.11
C GLU A 69 -14.09 8.10 11.00
N GLU A 70 -13.51 8.42 9.84
CA GLU A 70 -13.37 7.50 8.71
C GLU A 70 -12.36 6.37 8.98
N THR A 71 -11.51 6.49 10.01
CA THR A 71 -10.49 5.48 10.32
C THR A 71 -11.05 4.38 11.22
N THR A 72 -11.49 3.30 10.59
CA THR A 72 -11.80 2.03 11.29
C THR A 72 -10.52 1.37 11.83
N PRO A 73 -10.63 0.42 12.79
CA PRO A 73 -9.48 -0.36 13.26
C PRO A 73 -8.72 -1.08 12.13
N GLU A 74 -9.43 -1.56 11.11
CA GLU A 74 -8.89 -2.26 9.94
C GLU A 74 -8.06 -1.31 9.07
N VAL A 75 -8.62 -0.12 8.77
CA VAL A 75 -7.92 0.93 8.02
C VAL A 75 -6.67 1.37 8.77
N ARG A 76 -6.77 1.58 10.09
CA ARG A 76 -5.63 1.94 10.93
C ARG A 76 -4.52 0.89 10.83
N ARG A 77 -4.84 -0.39 11.00
CA ARG A 77 -3.87 -1.49 10.94
C ARG A 77 -3.18 -1.58 9.57
N CYS A 78 -3.93 -1.39 8.48
CA CYS A 78 -3.38 -1.37 7.13
C CYS A 78 -2.32 -0.26 7.01
N LEU A 79 -2.67 0.97 7.39
CA LEU A 79 -1.75 2.12 7.35
C LEU A 79 -0.53 1.95 8.27
N GLU A 80 -0.72 1.42 9.48
CA GLU A 80 0.37 1.13 10.42
C GLU A 80 1.33 0.06 9.89
N THR A 81 0.83 -0.90 9.12
CA THR A 81 1.69 -1.91 8.49
C THR A 81 2.58 -1.29 7.43
N PHE A 82 2.05 -0.39 6.58
CA PHE A 82 2.87 0.33 5.61
C PHE A 82 3.88 1.27 6.29
N GLU A 83 3.50 1.97 7.36
CA GLU A 83 4.45 2.76 8.15
C GLU A 83 5.57 1.90 8.75
N ALA A 84 5.23 0.75 9.35
CA ALA A 84 6.22 -0.18 9.87
C ALA A 84 7.15 -0.71 8.76
N MET A 85 6.65 -0.89 7.53
CA MET A 85 7.48 -1.22 6.38
C MET A 85 8.41 -0.05 6.00
N GLY A 86 7.95 1.20 6.06
CA GLY A 86 8.77 2.39 5.83
C GLY A 86 9.88 2.57 6.87
N ASP A 87 9.61 2.20 8.12
CA ASP A 87 10.58 2.20 9.22
C ASP A 87 11.58 1.02 9.12
N CYS A 88 11.20 -0.06 8.42
CA CYS A 88 12.09 -1.16 8.11
C CYS A 88 13.08 -0.77 7.00
N GLY A 89 14.36 -1.08 7.19
CA GLY A 89 15.34 -0.94 6.12
C GLY A 89 14.98 -1.87 4.93
N ALA A 90 15.18 -1.39 3.70
CA ALA A 90 14.85 -2.13 2.48
C ALA A 90 15.49 -3.53 2.39
N GLU A 91 16.59 -3.77 3.10
CA GLU A 91 17.24 -5.08 3.16
C GLU A 91 16.46 -6.13 3.96
N ALA A 92 15.54 -5.70 4.84
CA ALA A 92 14.72 -6.57 5.67
C ALA A 92 13.45 -7.06 4.96
N LEU A 93 13.00 -6.36 3.92
CA LEU A 93 11.76 -6.67 3.21
C LEU A 93 12.05 -7.42 1.91
N GLY A 94 11.22 -8.44 1.64
CA GLY A 94 11.27 -9.22 0.42
C GLY A 94 10.31 -8.65 -0.61
N VAL A 95 9.10 -9.21 -0.69
CA VAL A 95 8.01 -8.74 -1.55
C VAL A 95 6.75 -8.40 -0.75
N TYR A 96 5.86 -7.62 -1.35
CA TYR A 96 4.50 -7.38 -0.86
C TYR A 96 3.48 -8.15 -1.70
N ILE A 97 2.83 -9.13 -1.11
CA ILE A 97 1.87 -10.02 -1.77
C ILE A 97 0.46 -9.47 -1.55
N ILE A 98 -0.28 -9.30 -2.64
CA ILE A 98 -1.71 -8.93 -2.59
C ILE A 98 -2.53 -10.20 -2.78
N SER A 99 -3.20 -10.64 -1.71
CA SER A 99 -4.15 -11.75 -1.76
C SER A 99 -5.44 -11.31 -2.45
N MET A 100 -6.11 -12.24 -3.11
CA MET A 100 -7.39 -11.98 -3.80
C MET A 100 -7.31 -10.84 -4.84
N ALA A 101 -6.14 -10.60 -5.43
CA ALA A 101 -5.96 -9.56 -6.44
C ALA A 101 -6.78 -9.88 -7.70
N GLN A 102 -7.46 -8.86 -8.24
CA GLN A 102 -8.36 -9.00 -9.40
C GLN A 102 -8.11 -7.92 -10.47
N TYR A 103 -7.72 -6.72 -10.08
CA TYR A 103 -7.67 -5.56 -10.97
C TYR A 103 -6.33 -4.82 -10.92
N PRO A 104 -5.96 -4.06 -11.97
CA PRO A 104 -4.77 -3.21 -11.96
C PRO A 104 -4.74 -2.21 -10.79
N SER A 105 -5.91 -1.70 -10.40
CA SER A 105 -6.04 -0.78 -9.27
C SER A 105 -5.55 -1.37 -7.94
N ASP A 106 -5.63 -2.69 -7.74
CA ASP A 106 -5.12 -3.35 -6.53
C ASP A 106 -3.60 -3.16 -6.39
N VAL A 107 -2.85 -3.30 -7.48
CA VAL A 107 -1.39 -3.12 -7.50
C VAL A 107 -1.02 -1.65 -7.30
N LEU A 108 -1.71 -0.75 -8.01
CA LEU A 108 -1.46 0.69 -7.92
C LEU A 108 -1.79 1.24 -6.51
N ALA A 109 -2.83 0.71 -5.86
CA ALA A 109 -3.21 1.06 -4.50
C ALA A 109 -2.08 0.78 -3.50
N VAL A 110 -1.47 -0.40 -3.59
CA VAL A 110 -0.34 -0.76 -2.73
C VAL A 110 0.87 0.15 -2.98
N TYR A 111 1.21 0.48 -4.22
CA TYR A 111 2.29 1.42 -4.50
C TYR A 111 2.02 2.82 -3.93
N LEU A 112 0.77 3.28 -3.99
CA LEU A 112 0.38 4.55 -3.40
C LEU A 112 0.54 4.52 -1.88
N LEU A 113 0.06 3.47 -1.21
CA LEU A 113 0.21 3.30 0.24
C LEU A 113 1.68 3.19 0.68
N GLN A 114 2.51 2.45 -0.07
CA GLN A 114 3.95 2.41 0.16
C GLN A 114 4.58 3.81 0.08
N ARG A 115 4.20 4.60 -0.92
CA ARG A 115 4.72 5.97 -1.08
C ARG A 115 4.30 6.88 0.07
N GLU A 116 3.04 6.80 0.50
CA GLU A 116 2.55 7.57 1.65
C GLU A 116 3.27 7.17 2.95
N ALA A 117 3.79 5.95 3.04
CA ALA A 117 4.67 5.50 4.14
C ALA A 117 6.15 5.86 3.96
N GLY A 118 6.52 6.63 2.93
CA GLY A 118 7.89 7.12 2.71
C GLY A 118 8.78 6.21 1.85
N LEU A 119 8.24 5.13 1.29
CA LEU A 119 8.93 4.29 0.31
C LEU A 119 8.89 4.93 -1.10
N GLY A 120 9.68 4.41 -2.03
CA GLY A 120 9.81 4.94 -3.39
C GLY A 120 10.87 6.03 -3.56
N THR A 121 11.79 6.18 -2.61
CA THR A 121 12.92 7.12 -2.67
C THR A 121 14.25 6.39 -2.95
N PRO A 122 15.33 7.08 -3.35
CA PRO A 122 16.64 6.43 -3.53
C PRO A 122 17.19 5.72 -2.28
N HIS A 123 16.77 6.15 -1.09
CA HIS A 123 17.21 5.58 0.19
C HIS A 123 16.23 4.55 0.76
N ALA A 124 14.97 4.58 0.32
CA ALA A 124 13.92 3.66 0.70
C ALA A 124 13.12 3.30 -0.56
N PRO A 125 13.64 2.39 -1.42
CA PRO A 125 12.98 2.02 -2.67
C PRO A 125 11.63 1.34 -2.40
N PHE A 126 10.78 1.26 -3.42
CA PHE A 126 9.57 0.46 -3.33
C PHE A 126 9.88 -1.01 -3.08
N VAL A 127 9.08 -1.63 -2.23
CA VAL A 127 9.01 -3.09 -2.09
C VAL A 127 8.27 -3.64 -3.32
N PRO A 128 8.82 -4.66 -4.01
CA PRO A 128 8.16 -5.27 -5.16
C PRO A 128 6.78 -5.80 -4.81
N VAL A 129 5.77 -5.43 -5.60
CA VAL A 129 4.38 -5.85 -5.40
C VAL A 129 4.09 -7.08 -6.26
N VAL A 130 3.50 -8.12 -5.66
CA VAL A 130 3.17 -9.39 -6.30
C VAL A 130 1.66 -9.64 -6.17
N PRO A 131 0.88 -9.49 -7.25
CA PRO A 131 -0.53 -9.87 -7.22
C PRO A 131 -0.66 -11.40 -7.19
N LEU A 132 -1.45 -11.92 -6.26
CA LEU A 132 -1.78 -13.34 -6.17
C LEU A 132 -3.20 -13.56 -6.70
N PHE A 133 -3.28 -14.19 -7.87
CA PHE A 133 -4.55 -14.55 -8.52
C PHE A 133 -5.05 -15.89 -7.97
N GLU A 134 -6.03 -15.84 -7.07
CA GLU A 134 -6.52 -17.02 -6.33
C GLU A 134 -7.86 -17.57 -6.85
N THR A 135 -8.52 -16.84 -7.74
CA THR A 135 -9.84 -17.20 -8.29
C THR A 135 -9.78 -17.52 -9.78
N LEU A 136 -10.65 -18.44 -10.23
CA LEU A 136 -10.73 -18.91 -11.64
C LEU A 136 -11.57 -18.00 -12.55
N SER A 137 -11.56 -16.68 -12.32
CA SER A 137 -12.41 -15.70 -13.01
C SER A 137 -12.37 -15.82 -14.54
#